data_AF-A0A1N7NJM7-F1
#
_entry.id   AF-A0A1N7NJM7-F1
#
_cell.length_a   1.000
_cell.length_b   1.000
_cell.length_c   1.000
_cell.angle_alpha   90.00
_cell.angle_beta   90.00
_cell.angle_gamma   90.00
#
_symmetry.space_group_name_H-M   'P 1'
#
loop_
_entity.id
_entity.type
_entity.pdbx_description
1 polymer ?
#
loop_
_entity_poly.entity_id
_entity_poly.type
_entity_poly.pdbx_seq_one_letter_code
_entity_poly.pdbx_strand_id
1 'polypeptide(L)'
;MKTSPLLFSLLFLSAASAAQAAEVRIIDAEKAQQCLLVKEESCSSSTEEKCIEKLKKEALEVRADSILILDSSESRFRKPTLAGGIKTINKISLKAELYDCMQQHLQQEKPANAHSGKARKAEKKSIKERLEILQNLRDDELITEKEYSQKKAEILQEL
;
A
#
# COMPACT_ATOMS: atom_id res chain seq x y z
N MET A 1 -18.57 41.23 -50.20
CA MET A 1 -19.31 40.55 -49.10
C MET A 1 -19.18 39.05 -49.36
N LYS A 2 -18.82 38.15 -48.45
CA LYS A 2 -18.55 38.19 -47.01
C LYS A 2 -17.72 36.91 -46.78
N THR A 3 -16.56 37.03 -46.13
CA THR A 3 -15.71 35.91 -45.72
C THR A 3 -16.38 35.13 -44.58
N SER A 4 -16.20 33.82 -44.53
CA SER A 4 -16.54 33.04 -43.33
C SER A 4 -15.53 31.90 -43.18
N PRO A 5 -14.53 32.02 -42.28
CA PRO A 5 -13.74 30.90 -41.86
C PRO A 5 -14.36 30.28 -40.59
N LEU A 6 -14.57 28.97 -40.66
CA LEU A 6 -14.96 28.10 -39.54
C LEU A 6 -13.93 28.22 -38.41
N LEU A 7 -14.37 28.80 -37.29
CA LEU A 7 -13.65 28.86 -36.02
C LEU A 7 -13.60 27.45 -35.39
N PHE A 8 -12.45 26.80 -35.48
CA PHE A 8 -12.11 25.60 -34.72
C PHE A 8 -11.79 26.01 -33.28
N SER A 9 -12.79 25.96 -32.40
CA SER A 9 -12.61 26.18 -30.95
C SER A 9 -12.15 24.87 -30.30
N LEU A 10 -10.84 24.75 -30.04
CA LEU A 10 -10.23 23.63 -29.34
C LEU A 10 -10.41 23.83 -27.83
N LEU A 11 -11.44 23.22 -27.26
CA LEU A 11 -11.69 23.17 -25.82
C LEU A 11 -10.71 22.16 -25.20
N PHE A 12 -9.62 22.66 -24.63
CA PHE A 12 -8.75 21.88 -23.74
C PHE A 12 -9.52 21.53 -22.46
N LEU A 13 -10.04 20.31 -22.40
CA LEU A 13 -10.57 19.71 -21.18
C LEU A 13 -9.39 19.27 -20.31
N SER A 14 -8.94 20.14 -19.41
CA SER A 14 -8.03 19.76 -18.34
C SER A 14 -8.78 18.81 -17.40
N ALA A 15 -8.45 17.51 -17.48
CA ALA A 15 -8.89 16.52 -16.52
C ALA A 15 -8.37 16.91 -15.13
N ALA A 16 -9.23 17.50 -14.31
CA ALA A 16 -8.99 17.62 -12.88
C ALA A 16 -9.03 16.19 -12.32
N SER A 17 -7.87 15.56 -12.19
CA SER A 17 -7.72 14.35 -11.40
C SER A 17 -8.12 14.71 -9.97
N ALA A 18 -9.32 14.30 -9.56
CA ALA A 18 -9.75 14.38 -8.18
C ALA A 18 -8.72 13.59 -7.35
N ALA A 19 -7.88 14.32 -6.60
CA ALA A 19 -7.06 13.72 -5.57
C ALA A 19 -8.03 13.14 -4.54
N GLN A 20 -8.25 11.82 -4.62
CA GLN A 20 -8.90 11.09 -3.54
C GLN A 20 -8.08 11.39 -2.29
N ALA A 21 -8.74 11.92 -1.25
CA ALA A 21 -8.09 12.14 0.03
C ALA A 21 -7.52 10.79 0.48
N ALA A 22 -6.19 10.67 0.48
CA ALA A 22 -5.52 9.46 0.93
C ALA A 22 -5.86 9.28 2.41
N GLU A 23 -6.78 8.38 2.70
CA GLU A 23 -7.17 8.07 4.06
C GLU A 23 -6.13 7.11 4.65
N VAL A 24 -5.35 7.59 5.62
CA VAL A 24 -4.37 6.77 6.32
C VAL A 24 -5.08 5.84 7.31
N ARG A 25 -4.88 4.54 7.15
CA ARG A 25 -5.54 3.49 7.93
C ARG A 25 -4.64 3.00 9.06
N ILE A 26 -5.25 2.55 10.17
CA ILE A 26 -4.52 1.82 11.20
C ILE A 26 -4.72 0.33 10.92
N ILE A 27 -3.62 -0.42 10.89
CA ILE A 27 -3.60 -1.85 10.57
C ILE A 27 -3.03 -2.66 11.75
N ASP A 28 -3.29 -3.96 11.72
CA ASP A 28 -2.68 -4.94 12.61
C ASP A 28 -1.38 -5.50 12.00
N ALA A 29 -0.66 -6.29 12.80
CA ALA A 29 0.60 -6.90 12.39
C ALA A 29 0.43 -7.90 11.22
N GLU A 30 -0.73 -8.55 11.09
CA GLU A 30 -1.00 -9.51 10.01
C GLU A 30 -1.07 -8.79 8.65
N LYS A 31 -1.81 -7.68 8.57
CA LYS A 31 -1.86 -6.84 7.37
C LYS A 31 -0.53 -6.17 7.07
N ALA A 32 0.22 -5.80 8.11
CA ALA A 32 1.53 -5.18 7.95
C ALA A 32 2.56 -6.10 7.26
N GLN A 33 2.46 -7.43 7.43
CA GLN A 33 3.32 -8.41 6.73
C GLN A 33 3.16 -8.37 5.21
N GLN A 34 2.00 -7.95 4.75
CA GLN A 34 1.77 -7.77 3.34
C GLN A 34 2.46 -6.46 2.94
N CYS A 35 2.27 -5.35 3.63
CA CYS A 35 2.72 -4.03 3.17
C CYS A 35 4.24 -3.76 3.17
N LEU A 36 4.66 -2.73 2.42
CA LEU A 36 6.04 -2.24 2.44
C LEU A 36 6.27 -1.29 3.62
N LEU A 37 7.20 -1.60 4.51
CA LEU A 37 7.61 -0.68 5.57
C LEU A 37 8.31 0.54 4.96
N VAL A 38 7.78 1.74 5.25
CA VAL A 38 8.32 3.02 4.78
C VAL A 38 9.21 3.65 5.85
N LYS A 39 8.74 3.70 7.10
CA LYS A 39 9.42 4.42 8.19
C LYS A 39 8.96 3.95 9.57
N GLU A 40 9.89 3.85 10.52
CA GLU A 40 9.55 3.80 11.96
C GLU A 40 9.43 5.21 12.52
N GLU A 41 8.39 5.48 13.29
CA GLU A 41 8.15 6.78 13.91
C GLU A 41 7.70 6.65 15.36
N SER A 42 7.97 7.69 16.15
CA SER A 42 7.45 7.78 17.51
C SER A 42 6.78 9.13 17.74
N CYS A 43 5.67 9.14 18.46
CA CYS A 43 5.02 10.38 18.86
C CYS A 43 4.91 10.48 20.37
N SER A 44 4.83 11.70 20.85
CA SER A 44 4.42 11.96 22.21
C SER A 44 3.47 13.15 22.32
N SER A 45 2.46 13.01 23.17
CA SER A 45 1.40 14.00 23.37
C SER A 45 0.69 13.85 24.72
N SER A 46 -0.27 14.73 24.97
CA SER A 46 -1.14 14.70 26.16
C SER A 46 -2.28 13.68 26.05
N THR A 47 -2.64 13.29 24.82
CA THR A 47 -3.67 12.28 24.52
C THR A 47 -3.22 11.41 23.35
N GLU A 48 -3.82 10.23 23.22
CA GLU A 48 -3.50 9.27 22.17
C GLU A 48 -3.93 9.78 20.80
N GLU A 49 -5.11 10.40 20.71
CA GLU A 49 -5.69 10.89 19.45
C GLU A 49 -4.80 11.94 18.80
N LYS A 50 -4.26 12.88 19.58
CA LYS A 50 -3.30 13.87 19.09
C LYS A 50 -2.01 13.24 18.56
N CYS A 51 -1.67 12.08 19.10
CA CYS A 51 -0.50 11.32 18.72
C CYS A 51 -0.76 10.58 17.39
N ILE A 52 -1.91 9.92 17.28
CA ILE A 52 -2.41 9.31 16.04
C ILE A 52 -2.53 10.36 14.92
N GLU A 53 -3.07 11.55 15.18
CA GLU A 53 -3.15 12.62 14.19
C GLU A 53 -1.77 13.06 13.68
N LYS A 54 -0.76 13.12 14.55
CA LYS A 54 0.62 13.42 14.15
C LYS A 54 1.18 12.30 13.27
N LEU A 55 0.98 11.05 13.66
CA LEU A 55 1.43 9.88 12.88
C LEU A 55 0.73 9.83 11.52
N LYS A 56 -0.56 10.17 11.43
CA LYS A 56 -1.28 10.29 10.15
C LYS A 56 -0.72 11.39 9.26
N LYS A 57 -0.34 12.54 9.82
CA LYS A 57 0.31 13.61 9.05
C LYS A 57 1.68 13.15 8.52
N GLU A 58 2.49 12.54 9.39
CA GLU A 58 3.78 11.99 8.99
C GLU A 58 3.62 10.93 7.88
N ALA A 59 2.65 10.02 8.03
CA ALA A 59 2.36 9.01 7.01
C ALA A 59 2.07 9.65 5.64
N LEU A 60 1.24 10.69 5.59
CA LEU A 60 0.97 11.43 4.36
C LEU A 60 2.23 12.09 3.77
N GLU A 61 3.08 12.67 4.62
CA GLU A 61 4.34 13.30 4.20
C GLU A 61 5.32 12.30 3.59
N VAL A 62 5.40 11.09 4.16
CA VAL A 62 6.27 10.00 3.66
C VAL A 62 5.59 9.09 2.63
N ARG A 63 4.36 9.43 2.21
CA ARG A 63 3.53 8.65 1.27
C ARG A 63 3.20 7.23 1.75
N ALA A 64 3.14 7.03 3.05
CA ALA A 64 2.53 5.85 3.67
C ALA A 64 1.01 5.99 3.72
N ASP A 65 0.30 4.89 3.52
CA ASP A 65 -1.16 4.80 3.58
C ASP A 65 -1.68 4.08 4.83
N SER A 66 -0.77 3.47 5.60
CA SER A 66 -1.12 2.62 6.72
C SER A 66 -0.17 2.81 7.90
N ILE A 67 -0.68 2.61 9.11
CA ILE A 67 0.06 2.75 10.37
C ILE A 67 -0.16 1.50 11.21
N LEU A 68 0.92 0.88 11.68
CA LEU A 68 0.90 -0.14 12.72
C LEU A 68 1.40 0.50 14.03
N ILE A 69 0.63 0.40 15.11
CA ILE A 69 1.08 0.83 16.44
C ILE A 69 1.74 -0.38 17.11
N LEU A 70 3.03 -0.26 17.40
CA LEU A 70 3.82 -1.32 18.03
C LEU A 70 3.65 -1.28 19.55
N ASP A 71 3.79 -0.10 20.13
CA ASP A 71 3.79 0.10 21.57
C ASP A 71 3.07 1.39 21.95
N SER A 72 2.42 1.35 23.12
CA SER A 72 1.82 2.50 23.77
C SER A 72 2.26 2.55 25.24
N SER A 73 2.70 3.74 25.67
CA SER A 73 3.11 3.98 27.05
C SER A 73 2.51 5.27 27.59
N GLU A 74 2.05 5.25 28.83
CA GLU A 74 1.59 6.44 29.56
C GLU A 74 2.57 6.73 30.71
N SER A 75 2.92 8.00 30.85
CA SER A 75 3.70 8.50 31.98
C SER A 75 3.01 9.70 32.61
N ARG A 76 3.16 9.84 33.93
CA ARG A 76 2.63 10.97 34.69
C ARG A 76 3.74 11.60 35.52
N PHE A 77 3.85 12.92 35.45
CA PHE A 77 4.82 13.66 36.26
C PHE A 77 4.20 14.94 36.82
N ARG A 78 4.73 15.36 37.97
CA ARG A 78 4.27 16.56 38.67
C ARG A 78 5.19 17.72 38.36
N LYS A 79 4.62 18.87 38.00
CA LYS A 79 5.35 20.12 37.75
C LYS A 79 4.78 21.25 38.63
N PRO A 80 5.62 22.04 39.32
CA PRO A 80 5.17 23.24 40.00
C PRO A 80 4.56 24.26 39.02
N THR A 81 3.54 24.98 39.47
CA THR A 81 2.92 26.08 38.71
C THR A 81 3.38 27.43 39.25
N LEU A 82 3.32 28.46 38.40
CA LEU A 82 3.69 29.83 38.78
C LEU A 82 2.79 30.41 39.89
N ALA A 83 1.58 29.88 40.05
CA ALA A 83 0.63 30.27 41.10
C ALA A 83 0.82 29.52 42.43
N GLY A 84 1.93 28.77 42.60
CA GLY A 84 2.24 28.05 43.84
C GLY A 84 1.53 26.70 44.02
N GLY A 85 0.87 26.19 42.96
CA GLY A 85 0.25 24.86 42.96
C GLY A 85 1.12 23.78 42.33
N ILE A 86 0.68 22.52 42.42
CA ILE A 86 1.29 21.39 41.69
C ILE A 86 0.34 20.96 40.58
N LYS A 87 0.83 20.89 39.34
CA LYS A 87 0.09 20.35 38.19
C LYS A 87 0.61 18.96 37.85
N THR A 88 -0.30 18.01 37.68
CA THR A 88 0.02 16.71 37.09
C THR A 88 -0.07 16.80 35.57
N ILE A 89 0.96 16.33 34.88
CA ILE A 89 1.04 16.27 33.43
C ILE A 89 1.04 14.80 33.04
N ASN A 90 0.08 14.43 32.18
CA ASN A 90 0.03 13.12 31.55
C ASN A 90 0.70 13.22 30.18
N LYS A 91 1.50 12.21 29.84
CA LYS A 91 2.21 12.11 28.58
C LYS A 91 2.05 10.70 28.06
N ILE A 92 1.44 10.59 26.89
CA ILE A 92 1.30 9.36 26.11
C ILE A 92 2.40 9.36 25.05
N SER A 93 3.02 8.21 24.87
CA SER A 93 4.07 7.96 23.87
C SER A 93 3.72 6.71 23.09
N LEU A 94 3.62 6.84 21.77
CA LEU A 94 3.38 5.72 20.85
C LEU A 94 4.63 5.47 20.01
N LYS A 95 4.98 4.20 19.82
CA LYS A 95 5.90 3.75 18.77
C LYS A 95 5.08 3.12 17.65
N ALA A 96 5.33 3.53 16.42
CA ALA A 96 4.58 3.08 15.27
C ALA A 96 5.46 2.86 14.04
N GLU A 97 4.95 2.06 13.12
CA GLU A 97 5.52 1.79 11.81
C GLU A 97 4.56 2.28 10.72
N LEU A 98 5.09 2.97 9.73
CA LEU A 98 4.35 3.55 8.62
C LEU A 98 4.57 2.69 7.38
N TYR A 99 3.49 2.28 6.72
CA TYR A 99 3.49 1.33 5.62
C TYR A 99 2.83 1.89 4.36
N ASP A 100 3.28 1.41 3.20
CA ASP A 100 2.60 1.55 1.90
C ASP A 100 2.03 0.19 1.50
N CYS A 101 0.71 0.06 1.62
CA CYS A 101 -0.03 -1.14 1.28
C CYS A 101 -0.62 -1.08 -0.15
N MET A 102 -0.83 0.11 -0.71
CA MET A 102 -1.43 0.33 -2.03
C MET A 102 -0.49 -0.09 -3.16
N GLN A 103 0.83 -0.03 -2.98
CA GLN A 103 1.77 -0.50 -4.00
C GLN A 103 1.69 -2.02 -4.26
N GLN A 104 1.11 -2.81 -3.38
CA GLN A 104 1.07 -4.26 -3.56
C GLN A 104 0.04 -4.74 -4.58
N HIS A 105 -1.01 -3.97 -4.83
CA HIS A 105 -1.87 -4.20 -5.98
C HIS A 105 -1.12 -4.02 -7.32
N LEU A 106 0.02 -3.32 -7.34
CA LEU A 106 0.88 -3.15 -8.51
C LEU A 106 2.06 -4.15 -8.54
N GLN A 107 2.51 -4.63 -7.38
CA GLN A 107 3.67 -5.54 -7.29
C GLN A 107 3.30 -7.04 -7.35
N GLN A 108 2.04 -7.42 -7.14
CA GLN A 108 1.59 -8.80 -7.41
C GLN A 108 1.52 -9.14 -8.91
N GLU A 109 1.68 -8.16 -9.82
CA GLU A 109 1.72 -8.38 -11.28
C GLU A 109 3.11 -8.24 -11.92
N LYS A 110 4.22 -8.43 -11.19
CA LYS A 110 5.54 -8.45 -11.87
C LYS A 110 6.56 -9.39 -11.22
N PRO A 111 6.83 -10.57 -11.82
CA PRO A 111 8.17 -11.14 -11.68
C PRO A 111 9.14 -10.21 -12.42
N ALA A 112 10.27 -9.94 -11.78
CA ALA A 112 11.29 -9.02 -12.22
C ALA A 112 11.78 -9.33 -13.65
N ASN A 113 11.28 -8.60 -14.64
CA ASN A 113 12.06 -7.95 -15.70
C ASN A 113 11.12 -7.35 -16.75
N ALA A 114 11.04 -6.03 -16.81
CA ALA A 114 10.55 -5.40 -18.04
C ALA A 114 11.25 -4.06 -18.23
N HIS A 115 12.24 -4.09 -19.12
CA HIS A 115 12.60 -2.98 -19.98
C HIS A 115 11.39 -2.68 -20.87
N SER A 116 11.02 -1.39 -20.93
CA SER A 116 10.25 -0.72 -22.00
C SER A 116 9.04 -1.43 -22.64
N GLY A 117 7.87 -0.83 -22.45
CA GLY A 117 7.07 -0.34 -23.58
C GLY A 117 5.83 -1.14 -24.01
N LYS A 118 4.72 -0.39 -24.08
CA LYS A 118 3.65 -0.47 -25.10
C LYS A 118 2.65 -1.62 -24.95
N ALA A 119 1.38 -1.23 -24.82
CA ALA A 119 0.18 -2.07 -24.80
C ALA A 119 0.24 -3.27 -25.76
N ARG A 120 0.00 -4.49 -25.25
CA ARG A 120 -0.20 -5.68 -26.09
C ARG A 120 -1.26 -6.62 -25.51
N LYS A 121 -2.03 -7.17 -26.47
CA LYS A 121 -2.99 -8.27 -26.40
C LYS A 121 -2.63 -9.32 -25.34
N ALA A 122 -3.65 -9.87 -24.67
CA ALA A 122 -3.54 -11.04 -23.81
C ALA A 122 -2.74 -12.14 -24.51
N GLU A 123 -1.47 -12.24 -24.12
CA GLU A 123 -0.52 -13.18 -24.68
C GLU A 123 -0.83 -14.55 -24.05
N LYS A 124 -1.10 -15.57 -24.88
CA LYS A 124 -1.26 -16.93 -24.38
C LYS A 124 0.07 -17.34 -23.75
N LYS A 125 0.07 -17.60 -22.44
CA LYS A 125 1.25 -18.08 -21.69
C LYS A 125 1.89 -19.25 -22.42
N SER A 126 3.21 -19.25 -22.51
CA SER A 126 3.94 -20.33 -23.18
C SER A 126 3.71 -21.68 -22.49
N ILE A 127 3.86 -22.79 -23.22
CA ILE A 127 3.75 -24.14 -22.63
C ILE A 127 4.69 -24.30 -21.43
N LYS A 128 5.91 -23.73 -21.53
CA LYS A 128 6.90 -23.73 -20.44
C LYS A 128 6.39 -23.00 -19.20
N GLU A 129 5.86 -21.79 -19.35
CA GLU A 129 5.28 -21.01 -18.24
C GLU A 129 4.09 -21.73 -17.60
N ARG A 130 3.26 -22.39 -18.41
CA ARG A 130 2.12 -23.16 -17.90
C ARG A 130 2.57 -24.37 -17.08
N LEU A 131 3.63 -25.05 -17.49
CA LEU A 131 4.22 -26.15 -16.73
C LEU A 131 4.87 -25.69 -15.43
N GLU A 132 5.52 -24.53 -15.44
CA GLU A 132 6.13 -23.92 -14.26
C GLU A 132 5.07 -23.51 -13.23
N ILE A 133 3.98 -22.86 -13.67
CA ILE A 133 2.84 -22.57 -12.80
C ILE A 133 2.25 -23.86 -12.21
N LEU A 134 2.07 -24.89 -13.05
CA LEU A 134 1.51 -26.16 -12.58
C LEU A 134 2.42 -26.84 -11.55
N GLN A 135 3.73 -26.71 -11.69
CA GLN A 135 4.70 -27.21 -10.71
C GLN A 135 4.58 -26.46 -9.39
N ASN A 136 4.52 -25.13 -9.42
CA ASN A 136 4.37 -24.33 -8.20
C ASN A 136 3.08 -24.68 -7.45
N LEU A 137 1.96 -24.86 -8.17
CA LEU A 137 0.69 -25.27 -7.54
C LEU A 137 0.78 -26.61 -6.81
N ARG A 138 1.59 -27.55 -7.31
CA ARG A 138 1.83 -28.83 -6.63
C ARG A 138 2.75 -28.62 -5.42
N ASP A 139 3.81 -27.84 -5.58
CA ASP A 139 4.80 -27.60 -4.51
C ASP A 139 4.19 -26.82 -3.33
N ASP A 140 3.19 -25.97 -3.60
CA ASP A 140 2.37 -25.26 -2.60
C ASP A 140 1.23 -26.12 -2.02
N GLU A 141 1.17 -27.43 -2.36
CA GLU A 141 0.13 -28.39 -1.94
C GLU A 141 -1.31 -27.97 -2.32
N LEU A 142 -1.47 -27.05 -3.28
CA LEU A 142 -2.78 -26.56 -3.75
C LEU A 142 -3.48 -27.54 -4.70
N ILE A 143 -2.72 -28.46 -5.30
CA ILE A 143 -3.23 -29.56 -6.12
C ILE A 143 -2.58 -30.87 -5.72
N THR A 144 -3.30 -31.96 -5.91
CA THR A 144 -2.79 -33.31 -5.68
C THR A 144 -1.85 -33.76 -6.81
N GLU A 145 -0.98 -34.74 -6.54
CA GLU A 145 -0.09 -35.33 -7.55
C GLU A 145 -0.85 -35.91 -8.77
N LYS A 146 -2.08 -36.39 -8.52
CA LYS A 146 -2.98 -36.88 -9.57
C LYS A 146 -3.44 -35.74 -10.49
N GLU A 147 -3.85 -34.61 -9.93
CA GLU A 147 -4.26 -33.42 -10.69
C GLU A 147 -3.09 -32.79 -11.43
N TYR A 148 -1.91 -32.75 -10.80
CA TYR A 148 -0.67 -32.33 -11.43
C TYR A 148 -0.36 -33.17 -12.68
N SER A 149 -0.38 -34.50 -12.55
CA SER A 149 -0.08 -35.41 -13.66
C SER A 149 -1.07 -35.27 -14.83
N GLN A 150 -2.37 -35.15 -14.52
CA GLN A 150 -3.40 -34.97 -15.53
C GLN A 150 -3.24 -33.65 -16.30
N LYS A 151 -3.10 -32.52 -15.58
CA LYS A 151 -2.94 -31.20 -16.19
C LYS A 151 -1.64 -31.06 -16.97
N LYS A 152 -0.58 -31.74 -16.52
CA LYS A 152 0.70 -31.79 -17.23
C LYS A 152 0.55 -32.49 -18.58
N ALA A 153 -0.19 -33.60 -18.63
CA ALA A 153 -0.47 -34.30 -19.88
C ALA A 153 -1.30 -33.43 -20.84
N GLU A 154 -2.33 -32.75 -20.34
CA GLU A 154 -3.15 -31.81 -21.13
C GLU A 154 -2.31 -30.69 -21.74
N ILE A 155 -1.41 -30.06 -20.95
CA ILE A 155 -0.52 -29.00 -21.44
C ILE A 155 0.46 -29.52 -22.50
N LEU A 156 0.98 -30.74 -22.33
CA LEU A 156 1.94 -31.34 -23.27
C LEU A 156 1.29 -31.83 -24.56
N GLN A 157 -0.03 -32.06 -24.59
CA GLN A 157 -0.77 -32.36 -25.83
C GLN A 157 -0.89 -31.16 -26.78
N GLU A 158 -0.60 -29.95 -26.30
CA GLU A 158 -0.62 -28.74 -27.11
C GLU A 158 0.71 -28.47 -27.85
N LEU A 159 1.71 -29.35 -27.70
CA LEU A 159 2.93 -29.37 -28.51
C LEU A 159 2.67 -29.85 -29.94
#